data_AF-A0A1G1PZK7-F1
#
_entry.id   AF-A0A1G1PZK7-F1
#
_cell.length_a   1.000
_cell.length_b   1.000
_cell.length_c   1.000
_cell.angle_alpha   90.00
_cell.angle_beta   90.00
_cell.angle_gamma   90.00
#
_symmetry.space_group_name_H-M   'P 1'
#
loop_
_entity.id
_entity.type
_entity.pdbx_description
1 polymer ?
#
loop_
_entity_poly.entity_id
_entity_poly.type
_entity_poly.pdbx_seq_one_letter_code
_entity_poly.pdbx_strand_id
1 'polypeptide(L)' 'MSVRTIQPIAAIRHRHPREWLLIEVARLDRRTTTPVTGRLVAHAKRPERLERQAARTKGLVYLVFGSDTLPKGYAAAF' A
#
# COMPACT_ATOMS: atom_id res chain seq x y z
N MET A 1 18.77 -9.73 0.41
CA MET A 1 17.56 -9.39 -0.36
C MET A 1 16.37 -10.07 0.31
N SER A 2 15.57 -9.36 1.12
CA SER A 2 14.39 -9.97 1.72
C SER A 2 13.35 -10.23 0.63
N VAL A 3 13.06 -11.51 0.38
CA VAL A 3 11.93 -11.92 -0.45
C VAL A 3 10.69 -11.25 0.12
N ARG A 4 10.08 -10.34 -0.64
CA ARG A 4 8.85 -9.66 -0.22
C ARG A 4 7.72 -10.66 -0.34
N THR A 5 7.35 -11.28 0.78
CA THR A 5 6.29 -12.30 0.82
C THR A 5 4.94 -11.66 0.52
N ILE A 6 4.11 -12.35 -0.28
CA ILE A 6 2.71 -11.96 -0.51
C ILE A 6 1.92 -12.23 0.78
N GLN A 7 1.10 -11.27 1.19
CA GLN A 7 0.32 -11.36 2.42
C GLN A 7 -0.96 -10.51 2.33
N PRO A 8 -1.93 -10.73 3.24
CA PRO A 8 -3.13 -9.89 3.32
C PRO A 8 -2.78 -8.42 3.55
N ILE A 9 -3.38 -7.52 2.76
CA ILE A 9 -3.10 -6.08 2.87
C ILE A 9 -3.48 -5.54 4.25
N ALA A 10 -4.55 -6.06 4.86
CA ALA A 10 -4.93 -5.74 6.24
C ALA A 10 -3.80 -6.03 7.24
N ALA A 11 -3.08 -7.15 7.08
CA ALA A 11 -1.94 -7.48 7.95
C ALA A 11 -0.75 -6.54 7.71
N ILE A 12 -0.54 -6.08 6.47
CA ILE A 12 0.49 -5.07 6.16
C ILE A 12 0.16 -3.76 6.87
N ARG A 13 -1.09 -3.30 6.77
CA ARG A 13 -1.58 -2.08 7.41
C ARG A 13 -1.41 -2.13 8.93
N HIS A 14 -1.77 -3.25 9.55
CA HIS A 14 -1.65 -3.43 11.00
C HIS A 14 -0.21 -3.33 11.52
N ARG A 15 0.79 -3.77 10.74
CA ARG A 15 2.22 -3.68 11.16
C ARG A 15 2.85 -2.30 10.95
N HIS A 16 2.23 -1.47 10.11
CA HIS A 16 2.73 -0.12 9.80
C HIS A 16 1.65 0.92 10.06
N PRO A 17 1.16 1.04 11.32
CA PRO A 17 0.14 2.02 11.65
C PRO A 17 0.70 3.44 11.44
N ARG A 18 -0.16 4.35 10.98
CA ARG A 18 0.18 5.77 10.74
C ARG A 18 1.27 6.03 9.68
N GLU A 19 1.53 5.09 8.80
CA GLU A 19 2.45 5.24 7.68
C GLU A 19 1.75 5.04 6.34
N TRP A 20 2.28 5.67 5.30
CA TRP A 20 1.91 5.40 3.92
C TRP A 20 2.63 4.15 3.44
N LEU A 21 1.90 3.31 2.73
CA LEU A 21 2.34 2.00 2.26
C LEU A 21 2.20 1.96 0.75
N LEU A 22 3.29 1.64 0.07
CA LEU A 22 3.27 1.28 -1.34
C LEU A 22 3.21 -0.25 -1.43
N ILE A 23 2.13 -0.77 -1.96
CA ILE A 23 1.88 -2.22 -2.06
C ILE A 23 1.79 -2.60 -3.53
N GLU A 24 2.58 -3.57 -3.96
CA GLU A 24 2.39 -4.23 -5.25
C GLU A 24 1.22 -5.22 -5.10
N VAL A 25 0.16 -5.02 -5.86
CA VAL A 25 -1.06 -5.81 -5.76
C VAL A 25 -0.84 -7.19 -6.39
N ALA A 26 -1.04 -8.24 -5.59
CA ALA A 26 -0.99 -9.61 -6.07
C ALA A 26 -2.38 -10.15 -6.43
N ARG A 27 -3.42 -9.72 -5.71
CA ARG A 27 -4.82 -10.12 -5.97
C ARG A 27 -5.79 -9.01 -5.62
N LEU A 28 -6.75 -8.81 -6.54
CA LEU A 28 -7.95 -8.00 -6.34
C LEU A 28 -9.14 -8.91 -6.01
N ASP A 29 -10.05 -8.42 -5.18
CA ASP A 29 -11.44 -8.86 -5.21
C ASP A 29 -12.09 -8.29 -6.48
N ARG A 30 -12.51 -9.19 -7.37
CA ARG A 30 -13.06 -8.81 -8.69
C ARG A 30 -14.42 -8.14 -8.58
N ARG A 31 -15.16 -8.34 -7.48
CA ARG A 31 -16.50 -7.76 -7.30
C ARG A 31 -16.43 -6.29 -6.90
N THR A 32 -15.42 -5.94 -6.11
CA THR A 32 -15.28 -4.62 -5.47
C THR A 32 -14.06 -3.85 -5.96
N THR A 33 -13.32 -4.42 -6.92
CA THR A 33 -12.01 -3.95 -7.40
C THR A 33 -11.02 -3.64 -6.27
N THR A 34 -11.21 -4.22 -5.09
CA THR A 34 -10.45 -3.90 -3.89
C THR A 34 -9.22 -4.80 -3.80
N PRO A 35 -8.01 -4.25 -3.59
CA PRO A 35 -6.81 -5.05 -3.30
C PRO A 35 -6.96 -5.87 -2.01
N VAL A 36 -6.76 -7.18 -2.10
CA VAL A 36 -6.88 -8.11 -0.95
C VAL A 36 -5.51 -8.56 -0.45
N THR A 37 -4.60 -8.90 -1.37
CA THR A 37 -3.24 -9.35 -1.04
C THR A 37 -2.20 -8.63 -1.88
N GLY A 38 -1.02 -8.45 -1.32
CA GLY A 38 0.08 -7.83 -2.03
C GLY A 38 1.42 -7.99 -1.32
N ARG A 39 2.43 -7.38 -1.92
CA ARG A 39 3.78 -7.28 -1.34
C ARG A 39 4.03 -5.85 -0.92
N LEU A 40 4.54 -5.66 0.30
CA LEU A 40 4.98 -4.34 0.74
C LEU A 40 6.23 -3.93 -0.05
N VAL A 41 6.10 -2.87 -0.84
CA VAL A 41 7.20 -2.34 -1.65
C VAL A 41 7.99 -1.27 -0.90
N ALA A 42 7.32 -0.41 -0.17
CA ALA A 42 7.96 0.59 0.66
C ALA A 42 6.93 1.17 1.63
N HIS A 43 7.41 1.79 2.70
CA HIS A 43 6.58 2.55 3.63
C HIS A 43 7.29 3.84 4.05
N ALA A 44 6.52 4.88 4.33
CA ALA A 44 7.04 6.17 4.77
C ALA A 44 6.00 6.98 5.54
N LYS A 45 6.43 7.93 6.37
CA LYS A 45 5.52 8.88 7.04
C LYS A 45 4.85 9.87 6.09
N ARG A 46 5.38 10.03 4.88
CA ARG A 46 4.97 11.01 3.88
C ARG A 46 4.84 10.32 2.51
N PRO A 47 3.71 10.45 1.80
CA PRO A 47 3.46 9.68 0.57
C PRO A 47 4.38 10.09 -0.57
N GLU A 48 4.84 11.34 -0.60
CA GLU A 48 5.72 11.89 -1.65
C GLU A 48 7.07 11.15 -1.68
N ARG A 49 7.48 10.56 -0.54
CA ARG A 49 8.69 9.71 -0.46
C ARG A 49 8.55 8.40 -1.24
N LEU A 50 7.33 7.98 -1.55
CA LEU A 50 7.03 6.71 -2.22
C LEU A 50 6.87 6.87 -3.73
N GLU A 51 6.71 8.08 -4.26
CA GLU A 51 6.46 8.36 -5.69
C GLU A 51 7.52 7.74 -6.61
N ARG A 52 8.80 7.94 -6.28
CA ARG A 52 9.92 7.37 -7.07
C ARG A 52 9.91 5.85 -7.06
N GLN A 53 9.47 5.25 -5.96
CA GLN A 53 9.38 3.79 -5.84
C GLN A 53 8.16 3.27 -6.59
N ALA A 54 7.04 3.98 -6.55
CA ALA A 54 5.83 3.67 -7.30
C ALA A 54 6.10 3.68 -8.80
N ALA A 55 6.74 4.74 -9.31
CA ALA A 55 7.11 4.86 -10.73
C ALA A 55 8.06 3.75 -11.22
N ARG A 56 8.85 3.15 -10.33
CA ARG A 56 9.79 2.07 -10.65
C ARG A 56 9.19 0.67 -10.46
N THR A 57 8.07 0.56 -9.76
CA THR A 57 7.44 -0.72 -9.48
C THR A 57 6.66 -1.17 -10.70
N LYS A 58 7.02 -2.33 -11.24
CA LYS A 58 6.28 -2.94 -12.35
C LYS A 58 4.98 -3.54 -11.80
N GLY A 59 3.85 -3.32 -12.49
CA GLY A 59 2.55 -3.87 -12.12
C GLY A 59 1.62 -2.89 -11.42
N LEU A 60 0.48 -3.40 -10.95
CA LEU A 60 -0.51 -2.60 -10.25
C LEU A 60 -0.03 -2.28 -8.83
N VAL A 61 0.06 -0.99 -8.51
CA VAL A 61 0.44 -0.52 -7.19
C VAL A 61 -0.75 0.10 -6.47
N TYR A 62 -0.79 -0.10 -5.15
CA TYR A 62 -1.79 0.44 -4.25
C TYR A 62 -1.09 1.27 -3.18
N LEU A 63 -1.35 2.57 -3.16
CA LEU A 63 -0.88 3.50 -2.15
C LEU A 63 -1.96 3.66 -1.09
N VAL A 64 -1.67 3.25 0.14
CA VAL A 64 -2.67 3.25 1.21
C VAL A 64 -2.06 3.67 2.53
N PHE A 65 -2.86 4.31 3.38
CA PHE A 65 -2.45 4.60 4.75
C PHE A 65 -2.69 3.38 5.66
N GLY A 66 -1.74 3.12 6.55
CA GLY A 66 -1.78 1.97 7.47
C GLY A 66 -2.93 2.01 8.48
N SER A 67 -3.63 3.14 8.59
CA SER A 67 -4.79 3.31 9.46
C SER A 67 -6.02 3.74 8.66
N ASP A 68 -7.23 3.47 9.17
CA ASP A 68 -8.47 3.85 8.49
C ASP A 68 -8.73 5.37 8.56
N THR A 69 -8.17 6.03 9.58
CA THR A 69 -8.21 7.49 9.70
C THR A 69 -7.02 8.11 8.96
N LEU A 70 -7.31 8.86 7.91
CA LEU A 70 -6.29 9.64 7.19
C LEU A 70 -5.79 10.83 8.02
N PRO A 71 -4.51 11.20 7.88
CA PRO A 71 -3.99 12.43 8.48
C PRO A 71 -4.63 13.67 7.84
N LYS A 72 -4.74 14.75 8.61
CA LYS A 72 -5.26 16.05 8.11
C LYS A 72 -4.49 16.49 6.86
N GLY A 73 -5.21 16.99 5.86
CA GLY A 73 -4.64 17.42 4.59
C GLY A 73 -4.53 16.33 3.53
N TYR A 74 -5.00 15.10 3.81
CA TYR A 74 -5.04 14.00 2.86
C TYR A 74 -6.47 13.45 2.73
N ALA A 75 -6.82 12.99 1.53
CA ALA A 75 -8.09 12.36 1.20
C ALA A 75 -7.85 11.04 0.45
N ALA A 76 -8.78 10.11 0.57
CA ALA A 76 -8.79 8.91 -0.25
C ALA A 76 -9.24 9.29 -1.66
N ALA A 77 -8.53 8.81 -2.67
CA ALA A 77 -8.95 8.85 -4.06
C ALA A 77 -9.21 7.40 -4.51
N PHE A 78 -10.33 7.17 -5.21
CA PHE A 78 -10.81 5.87 -5.65
C PHE A 78 -11.06 5.88 -7.16
#